data_AF-A0A5J4PU38-F1
#
_entry.id   AF-A0A5J4PU38-F1
#
_cell.length_a   1.000
_cell.length_b   1.000
_cell.length_c   1.000
_cell.angle_alpha   90.00
_cell.angle_beta   90.00
_cell.angle_gamma   90.00
#
_symmetry.space_group_name_H-M   'P 1'
#
loop_
_entity.id
_entity.type
_entity.pdbx_description
1 polymer ?
#
loop_
_entity_poly.entity_id
_entity_poly.type
_entity_poly.pdbx_seq_one_letter_code
_entity_poly.pdbx_strand_id
1 'polypeptide(L)' 'MKLILETLPTFFVEEDKILTILFEEGLDVLHLRKPDAPCIYSERLLTLIPDKYHKYIV' A
#
# COMPACT_ATOMS: atom_id res chain seq x y z
N MET A 1 12.63 15.57 6.41
CA MET A 1 13.05 14.26 5.87
C MET A 1 11.77 13.47 5.62
N LYS A 2 11.61 12.80 4.49
CA LYS A 2 10.41 11.99 4.19
C LYS A 2 10.74 10.51 4.30
N LEU A 3 9.86 9.71 4.90
CA LEU A 3 9.95 8.25 4.96
C LEU A 3 9.16 7.63 3.81
N ILE A 4 9.84 6.91 2.94
CA ILE A 4 9.24 6.22 1.79
C ILE A 4 9.37 4.72 2.02
N LEU A 5 8.27 3.99 1.90
CA LEU A 5 8.25 2.52 1.92
C LEU A 5 7.91 1.97 0.54
N GLU A 6 8.49 0.82 0.22
CA GLU A 6 8.14 0.04 -0.96
C GLU A 6 7.53 -1.30 -0.50
N THR A 7 6.48 -1.75 -1.17
CA THR A 7 5.84 -3.03 -0.84
C THR A 7 6.72 -4.22 -1.26
N LEU A 8 6.46 -5.39 -0.67
CA LEU A 8 7.00 -6.64 -1.18
C LEU A 8 6.47 -6.89 -2.60
N PRO A 9 7.22 -7.57 -3.48
CA PRO A 9 6.79 -7.82 -4.86
C PRO A 9 5.54 -8.72 -4.97
N THR A 10 5.24 -9.53 -3.95
CA THR A 10 4.08 -10.43 -3.90
C THR A 10 3.03 -9.94 -2.90
N PHE A 11 1.76 -10.28 -3.13
CA PHE A 11 0.70 -10.05 -2.15
C PHE A 11 0.76 -11.07 -1.02
N PHE A 12 0.35 -10.66 0.17
CA PHE A 12 0.18 -11.55 1.31
C PHE A 12 -1.07 -11.19 2.11
N VAL A 13 -1.51 -12.13 2.94
CA VAL A 13 -2.73 -11.99 3.75
C VAL A 13 -2.52 -10.87 4.79
N GLU A 14 -3.51 -10.00 4.93
CA GLU A 14 -3.51 -8.84 5.85
C GLU A 14 -2.51 -7.72 5.51
N GLU A 15 -2.00 -7.68 4.28
CA GLU A 15 -1.15 -6.58 3.81
C GLU A 15 -1.84 -5.21 3.97
N ASP A 16 -3.15 -5.12 3.68
CA ASP A 16 -3.96 -3.91 3.85
C ASP A 16 -3.95 -3.37 5.29
N LYS A 17 -4.01 -4.26 6.28
CA LYS A 17 -4.03 -3.89 7.70
C LYS A 17 -2.70 -3.28 8.12
N ILE A 18 -1.59 -3.89 7.70
CA ILE A 18 -0.25 -3.40 8.03
C ILE A 18 0.00 -2.04 7.37
N LEU A 19 -0.34 -1.90 6.08
CA LEU A 19 -0.19 -0.64 5.37
C LEU A 19 -1.05 0.48 6.00
N THR A 20 -2.27 0.14 6.42
CA THR A 20 -3.16 1.09 7.10
C THR A 20 -2.57 1.56 8.43
N ILE A 21 -2.03 0.65 9.25
CA ILE A 21 -1.36 1.00 10.52
C ILE A 21 -0.14 1.88 10.25
N LEU A 22 0.68 1.58 9.23
CA LEU A 22 1.83 2.40 8.88
C LEU A 22 1.44 3.83 8.49
N PHE A 23 0.32 4.00 7.79
CA PHE A 23 -0.21 5.34 7.51
C PHE A 23 -0.72 6.06 8.76
N GLU A 24 -1.35 5.35 9.70
CA GLU A 24 -1.77 5.90 10.99
C GLU A 24 -0.57 6.38 11.83
N GLU A 25 0.56 5.68 11.74
CA GLU A 25 1.83 6.03 12.38
C GLU A 25 2.65 7.09 11.62
N GLY A 26 2.14 7.62 10.51
CA GLY A 26 2.72 8.75 9.81
C GLY A 26 3.65 8.42 8.63
N LEU A 27 3.42 7.31 7.92
CA LEU A 27 4.07 7.04 6.64
C LEU A 27 3.80 8.15 5.62
N ASP A 28 4.86 8.76 5.05
CA ASP A 28 4.72 9.86 4.09
C ASP A 28 4.31 9.40 2.69
N VAL A 29 4.92 8.30 2.20
CA VAL A 29 4.71 7.76 0.85
C VAL A 29 4.86 6.24 0.85
N LEU A 30 3.95 5.57 0.16
CA LEU A 30 4.02 4.14 -0.14
C LEU A 30 4.18 3.93 -1.65
N HIS A 31 5.23 3.25 -2.09
CA HIS A 31 5.38 2.78 -3.46
C HIS A 31 4.79 1.37 -3.60
N LEU A 32 3.66 1.26 -4.30
CA LEU A 32 2.96 -0.01 -4.51
C LEU A 32 3.56 -0.72 -5.71
N ARG A 33 4.56 -1.59 -5.47
CA ARG A 33 5.27 -2.31 -6.54
C ARG A 33 4.98 -3.81 -6.52
N LYS A 34 4.13 -4.26 -7.46
CA LYS A 34 3.75 -5.67 -7.63
C LYS A 34 4.04 -6.15 -9.07
N PRO A 35 5.31 -6.46 -9.40
CA PRO A 35 5.70 -6.87 -10.75
C PRO A 35 4.96 -8.15 -11.16
N ASP A 36 4.59 -8.26 -12.43
CA ASP A 36 3.95 -9.43 -13.06
C ASP A 36 2.60 -9.86 -12.43
N ALA A 37 2.08 -9.10 -11.46
CA ALA A 37 0.82 -9.38 -10.82
C ALA A 37 -0.36 -8.78 -11.61
N PRO A 38 -1.49 -9.50 -11.74
CA PRO A 38 -2.71 -8.94 -12.31
C PRO A 38 -3.18 -7.66 -11.60
N CYS A 39 -3.54 -6.62 -12.37
CA CYS A 39 -3.97 -5.31 -11.84
C CYS A 39 -5.13 -5.42 -10.84
N ILE A 40 -6.03 -6.39 -11.01
CA ILE A 40 -7.17 -6.63 -10.11
C ILE A 40 -6.76 -6.86 -8.66
N TYR A 41 -5.57 -7.42 -8.40
CA TYR A 41 -5.09 -7.60 -7.03
C TYR A 41 -4.68 -6.28 -6.38
N SER A 42 -4.09 -5.37 -7.15
CA SER A 42 -3.80 -4.00 -6.68
C SER A 42 -5.10 -3.24 -6.44
N GLU A 43 -6.09 -3.33 -7.33
CA GLU A 43 -7.41 -2.71 -7.11
C GLU A 43 -8.10 -3.23 -5.83
N ARG A 44 -8.02 -4.54 -5.58
CA ARG A 44 -8.55 -5.14 -4.36
C ARG A 44 -7.83 -4.65 -3.12
N LEU A 45 -6.49 -4.59 -3.14
CA LEU A 45 -5.70 -4.05 -2.02
C LEU A 45 -6.06 -2.58 -1.75
N LEU A 46 -6.13 -1.76 -2.80
CA LEU A 46 -6.46 -0.34 -2.69
C LEU A 46 -7.87 -0.12 -2.12
N THR A 47 -8.84 -0.97 -2.47
CA THR A 47 -10.21 -0.92 -1.93
C THR A 47 -10.27 -1.23 -0.43
N LEU A 48 -9.32 -2.02 0.08
CA LEU A 48 -9.23 -2.35 1.51
C LEU A 48 -8.53 -1.24 2.33
N ILE A 49 -7.68 -0.43 1.68
CA ILE A 49 -7.01 0.70 2.31
C ILE A 49 -7.95 1.92 2.29
N PRO A 50 -8.17 2.62 3.42
CA PRO A 50 -9.03 3.80 3.45
C PRO A 50 -8.65 4.88 2.41
N ASP A 51 -9.64 5.38 1.65
CA ASP A 51 -9.47 6.34 0.55
C ASP A 51 -8.65 7.59 0.92
N LYS A 52 -8.71 8.02 2.18
CA LYS A 52 -7.93 9.16 2.69
C LYS A 52 -6.42 9.00 2.52
N TYR A 53 -5.94 7.76 2.38
CA TYR A 53 -4.53 7.42 2.21
C TYR A 53 -4.10 7.25 0.75
N HIS A 54 -5.02 7.15 -0.21
CA HIS A 54 -4.67 6.86 -1.61
C HIS A 54 -3.77 7.93 -2.23
N LYS A 55 -3.89 9.19 -1.79
CA LYS A 55 -3.01 10.30 -2.23
C LYS A 55 -1.53 10.14 -1.85
N TYR A 56 -1.20 9.21 -0.95
CA TYR A 56 0.17 8.89 -0.55
C TYR A 56 0.71 7.62 -1.20
N ILE A 57 -0.09 6.94 -2.03
CA ILE A 57 0.30 5.72 -2.72
C ILE A 57 0.70 6.09 -4.15
N VAL A 58 1.88 5.64 -4.57
CA VAL A 58 2.48 5.85 -5.89
C VAL A 58 2.82 4.55 -6.58
#